data_AF-A0A971UIR9-F1
#
_entry.id   AF-A0A971UIR9-F1
#
_cell.length_a   1.000
_cell.length_b   1.000
_cell.length_c   1.000
_cell.angle_alpha   90.00
_cell.angle_beta   90.00
_cell.angle_gamma   90.00
#
_symmetry.space_group_name_H-M   'P 1'
#
loop_
_entity.id
_entity.type
_entity.pdbx_description
1 polymer ?
#
loop_
_entity_poly.entity_id
_entity_poly.type
_entity_poly.pdbx_seq_one_letter_code
_entity_poly.pdbx_strand_id
1 'polypeptide(L)'
;MYFLASLALPMVVLAADPSPTTAYPVDTITVQVESGAMLTFTADDLGKLERAKVETSTDGNLKTYEGIPLANVLRAAGIGWGAKCSKQFDGYVIVEATDHYRVVFSLSEIDPERARRIVLIADRCDGKPLEEPVGPYQIIEQDAKQPGRWVRQVASIKVLISPDASSDASSDVAPPVLAADASDCGAIHLVGMGPGDPELVTMKAARILKEADCVFCFDYLQAEVARFAPPEKITVASALLMGRFRGQAIEELPPQLQDRARRSAKEAAKFLPQVRQLVASGKKVVFADAGDPTVYCPWSWVMEDFADLEPIVVPGLSSFNAANAALRQSVTKKGGSILLSAGDDLGTPDEHGRMTTMLVLFTHRVKLNGLLPRLQSRYPADTPIAVVSEASYEQQQVIFATLGTILEELGDTELPHLYLIYVGDGLSPPQTIADARADAREGAISDAATK
;
A
#
# COMPACT_ATOMS: atom_id res chain seq x y z
N MET A 1 22.19 28.05 -44.12
CA MET A 1 20.87 27.44 -44.36
C MET A 1 20.63 26.41 -43.26
N TYR A 2 20.00 26.81 -42.17
CA TYR A 2 19.57 25.91 -41.08
C TYR A 2 18.05 25.70 -41.24
N PHE A 3 17.64 24.46 -41.44
CA PHE A 3 16.23 24.05 -41.40
C PHE A 3 15.88 23.71 -39.94
N LEU A 4 15.01 24.53 -39.34
CA LEU A 4 14.34 24.24 -38.06
C LEU A 4 13.12 23.36 -38.35
N ALA A 5 13.16 22.08 -37.97
CA ALA A 5 12.00 21.21 -37.93
C ALA A 5 11.43 21.21 -36.51
N SER A 6 10.25 21.83 -36.36
CA SER A 6 9.40 21.79 -35.17
C SER A 6 8.81 20.39 -35.01
N LEU A 7 9.13 19.69 -33.92
CA LEU A 7 8.43 18.46 -33.51
C LEU A 7 7.30 18.84 -32.57
N ALA A 8 6.07 18.70 -33.06
CA ALA A 8 4.85 18.75 -32.27
C ALA A 8 4.74 17.48 -31.42
N LEU A 9 4.65 17.64 -30.08
CA LEU A 9 4.18 16.57 -29.21
C LEU A 9 2.68 16.33 -29.46
N PRO A 10 2.21 15.07 -29.56
CA PRO A 10 0.79 14.79 -29.49
C PRO A 10 0.31 15.03 -28.07
N MET A 11 -0.53 16.05 -27.89
CA MET A 11 -1.30 16.28 -26.68
C MET A 11 -2.30 15.11 -26.57
N VAL A 12 -1.99 14.13 -25.73
CA VAL A 12 -2.96 13.09 -25.35
C VAL A 12 -4.06 13.79 -24.57
N VAL A 13 -5.19 14.01 -25.24
CA VAL A 13 -6.45 14.35 -24.59
C VAL A 13 -6.79 13.15 -23.72
N LEU A 14 -6.60 13.26 -22.40
CA LEU A 14 -7.30 12.38 -21.48
C LEU A 14 -8.80 12.56 -21.78
N ALA A 15 -9.42 11.51 -22.32
CA ALA A 15 -10.86 11.40 -22.26
C ALA A 15 -11.22 11.40 -20.78
N ALA A 16 -11.81 12.50 -20.31
CA ALA A 16 -12.48 12.52 -19.03
C ALA A 16 -13.51 11.39 -19.05
N ASP A 17 -13.48 10.53 -18.03
CA ASP A 17 -14.58 9.63 -17.75
C ASP A 17 -15.88 10.45 -17.77
N PRO A 18 -16.94 10.00 -18.48
CA PRO A 18 -18.24 10.59 -18.32
C PRO A 18 -18.77 10.17 -16.94
N SER A 19 -18.31 10.84 -15.88
CA SER A 19 -19.06 10.92 -14.64
C SER A 19 -20.47 11.32 -15.02
N PRO A 20 -21.52 10.59 -14.61
CA PRO A 20 -22.88 11.03 -14.86
C PRO A 20 -23.01 12.43 -14.26
N THR A 21 -23.10 13.43 -15.14
CA THR A 21 -23.32 14.82 -14.75
C THR A 21 -24.79 14.91 -14.38
N THR A 22 -25.16 14.37 -13.22
CA THR A 22 -26.42 14.73 -12.59
C THR A 22 -26.26 16.16 -12.11
N ALA A 23 -26.71 17.10 -12.93
CA ALA A 23 -26.96 18.46 -12.48
C ALA A 23 -27.87 18.38 -11.26
N TYR A 24 -27.38 18.80 -10.09
CA TYR A 24 -28.20 18.86 -8.89
C TYR A 24 -29.27 19.94 -9.10
N PRO A 25 -30.56 19.65 -8.88
CA PRO A 25 -31.58 20.68 -8.88
C PRO A 25 -31.24 21.67 -7.76
N VAL A 26 -31.13 22.96 -8.10
CA VAL A 26 -30.60 24.02 -7.23
C VAL A 26 -31.41 24.16 -5.91
N ASP A 27 -32.66 23.70 -5.88
CA ASP A 27 -33.60 23.87 -4.77
C ASP A 27 -33.91 22.58 -3.98
N THR A 28 -33.13 21.51 -4.17
CA THR A 28 -33.35 20.24 -3.47
C THR A 28 -32.08 19.73 -2.81
N ILE A 29 -32.24 19.03 -1.68
CA ILE A 29 -31.14 18.33 -1.01
C ILE A 29 -31.35 16.84 -1.18
N THR A 30 -30.37 16.16 -1.78
CA THR A 30 -30.40 14.69 -1.89
C THR A 30 -29.65 14.07 -0.73
N VAL A 31 -30.31 13.20 0.02
CA VAL A 31 -29.71 12.39 1.08
C VAL A 31 -29.53 10.96 0.60
N GLN A 32 -28.28 10.50 0.52
CA GLN A 32 -27.98 9.09 0.29
C GLN A 32 -27.76 8.40 1.64
N VAL A 33 -28.55 7.38 1.94
CA VAL A 33 -28.34 6.52 3.12
C VAL A 33 -27.57 5.25 2.75
N GLU A 34 -27.06 4.53 3.76
CA GLU A 34 -26.21 3.34 3.62
C GLU A 34 -26.77 2.28 2.66
N SER A 35 -28.09 2.07 2.64
CA SER A 35 -28.75 1.12 1.74
C SER A 35 -28.66 1.49 0.25
N GLY A 36 -28.02 2.61 -0.09
CA GLY A 36 -27.95 3.17 -1.43
C GLY A 36 -29.20 3.95 -1.82
N ALA A 37 -30.24 3.97 -0.98
CA ALA A 37 -31.45 4.73 -1.24
C ALA A 37 -31.17 6.24 -1.26
N MET A 38 -31.61 6.90 -2.33
CA MET A 38 -31.54 8.34 -2.52
C MET A 38 -32.90 8.95 -2.16
N LEU A 39 -32.91 9.80 -1.14
CA LEU A 39 -34.08 10.56 -0.71
C LEU A 39 -33.88 12.03 -1.09
N THR A 40 -34.71 12.53 -2.00
CA THR A 40 -34.69 13.94 -2.39
C THR A 40 -35.67 14.72 -1.52
N PHE A 41 -35.17 15.70 -0.79
CA PHE A 41 -35.97 16.62 0.02
C PHE A 41 -36.20 17.91 -0.76
N THR A 42 -37.47 18.24 -1.00
CA THR A 42 -37.88 19.54 -1.57
C THR A 42 -37.96 20.61 -0.48
N ALA A 43 -38.06 21.87 -0.88
CA ALA A 43 -38.29 22.98 0.06
C ALA A 43 -39.54 22.74 0.96
N ASP A 44 -40.60 22.14 0.42
CA ASP A 44 -41.81 21.80 1.18
C ASP A 44 -41.58 20.68 2.19
N ASP A 45 -40.74 19.69 1.86
CA ASP A 45 -40.40 18.59 2.77
C ASP A 45 -39.50 19.06 3.90
N LEU A 46 -38.53 19.91 3.57
CA LEU A 46 -37.68 20.59 4.53
C LEU A 46 -38.50 21.52 5.44
N GLY A 47 -39.50 22.22 4.89
CA GLY A 47 -40.41 23.08 5.65
C GLY A 47 -41.26 22.37 6.71
N LYS A 48 -41.44 21.05 6.62
CA LYS A 48 -42.15 20.23 7.61
C LYS A 48 -41.29 19.84 8.80
N LEU A 49 -39.97 19.98 8.70
CA LEU A 49 -39.03 19.60 9.75
C LEU A 49 -38.85 20.73 10.77
N GLU A 50 -38.57 20.36 12.02
CA GLU A 50 -38.32 21.33 13.09
C GLU A 50 -37.09 22.18 12.77
N ARG A 51 -37.27 23.50 12.85
CA ARG A 51 -36.25 24.51 12.54
C ARG A 51 -35.52 24.94 13.81
N ALA A 52 -34.27 25.35 13.66
CA ALA A 52 -33.46 25.92 14.72
C ALA A 52 -32.81 27.24 14.28
N LYS A 53 -32.35 28.01 15.27
CA LYS A 53 -31.56 29.21 15.06
C LYS A 53 -30.17 29.00 15.68
N VAL A 54 -29.14 29.37 14.95
CA VAL A 54 -27.74 29.32 15.39
C VAL A 54 -27.15 30.71 15.27
N GLU A 55 -26.65 31.23 16.37
CA GLU A 55 -25.86 32.46 16.39
C GLU A 55 -24.38 32.10 16.31
N THR A 56 -23.66 32.74 15.40
CA THR A 56 -22.23 32.48 15.22
C THR A 56 -21.53 33.72 14.68
N SER A 57 -20.25 33.88 15.01
CA SER A 57 -19.44 35.05 14.65
C SER A 57 -18.39 34.67 13.63
N THR A 58 -18.49 35.24 12.44
CA THR A 58 -17.42 35.21 11.43
C THR A 58 -16.75 36.58 11.41
N ASP A 59 -15.43 36.62 11.63
CA ASP A 59 -14.63 37.85 11.59
C ASP A 59 -15.11 38.97 12.54
N GLY A 60 -15.69 38.60 13.69
CA GLY A 60 -16.17 39.53 14.72
C GLY A 60 -17.60 40.04 14.51
N ASN A 61 -18.26 39.70 13.39
CA ASN A 61 -19.66 40.04 13.15
C ASN A 61 -20.57 38.87 13.55
N LEU A 62 -21.38 39.07 14.59
CA LEU A 62 -22.39 38.10 15.01
C LEU A 62 -23.54 38.08 13.99
N LYS A 63 -23.85 36.89 13.49
CA LYS A 63 -24.98 36.65 12.56
C LYS A 63 -25.88 35.56 13.13
N THR A 64 -27.18 35.70 12.87
CA THR A 64 -28.17 34.69 13.23
C THR A 64 -28.60 33.92 11.99
N TYR A 65 -28.22 32.65 11.93
CA TYR A 65 -28.64 31.74 10.88
C TYR A 65 -29.89 30.96 11.31
N GLU A 66 -30.83 30.79 10.40
CA GLU A 66 -32.05 30.02 10.62
C GLU A 66 -32.16 28.93 9.56
N GLY A 67 -32.61 27.74 9.97
CA GLY A 67 -32.67 26.60 9.08
C GLY A 67 -33.04 25.32 9.81
N ILE A 68 -32.68 24.19 9.22
CA ILE A 68 -33.04 22.87 9.75
C ILE A 68 -31.77 22.22 10.30
N PRO A 69 -31.75 21.75 11.56
CA PRO A 69 -30.65 20.96 12.07
C PRO A 69 -30.38 19.77 11.14
N LEU A 70 -29.12 19.54 10.80
CA LEU A 70 -28.72 18.40 9.97
C LEU A 70 -29.24 17.08 10.58
N ALA A 71 -29.25 16.98 11.91
CA ALA A 71 -29.80 15.86 12.65
C ALA A 71 -31.28 15.55 12.31
N ASN A 72 -32.09 16.58 12.05
CA ASN A 72 -33.51 16.43 11.72
C ASN A 72 -33.70 15.92 10.29
N VAL A 73 -32.90 16.41 9.35
CA VAL A 73 -32.89 15.91 7.96
C VAL A 73 -32.46 14.44 7.92
N LEU A 74 -31.39 14.09 8.65
CA LEU A 74 -30.92 12.70 8.76
C LEU A 74 -31.95 11.80 9.44
N ARG A 75 -32.66 12.29 10.46
CA ARG A 75 -33.78 11.55 11.10
C ARG A 75 -34.91 11.26 10.12
N ALA A 76 -35.29 12.25 9.32
CA ALA A 76 -36.28 12.07 8.27
C ALA A 76 -35.80 11.09 7.18
N ALA A 77 -34.49 10.99 6.96
CA ALA A 77 -33.88 10.00 6.09
C ALA A 77 -33.74 8.60 6.71
N GLY A 78 -34.14 8.39 7.96
CA GLY A 78 -34.12 7.09 8.63
C GLY A 78 -32.93 6.84 9.58
N ILE A 79 -32.10 7.86 9.85
CA ILE A 79 -31.02 7.76 10.85
C ILE A 79 -31.58 7.99 12.26
N GLY A 80 -31.37 7.02 13.16
CA GLY A 80 -31.84 7.06 14.54
C GLY A 80 -30.87 7.78 15.48
N TRP A 81 -31.35 8.26 16.61
CA TRP A 81 -30.53 8.87 17.66
C TRP A 81 -30.74 8.16 19.01
N GLY A 82 -29.70 8.14 19.85
CA GLY A 82 -29.77 7.75 21.25
C GLY A 82 -29.16 6.40 21.65
N ALA A 83 -29.26 6.07 22.95
CA ALA A 83 -28.47 5.02 23.61
C ALA A 83 -28.60 3.59 23.04
N LYS A 84 -29.64 3.29 22.24
CA LYS A 84 -29.82 2.00 21.55
C LYS A 84 -29.18 1.94 20.15
N CYS A 85 -28.68 3.06 19.62
CA CYS A 85 -28.05 3.16 18.31
C CYS A 85 -26.53 2.93 18.39
N SER A 86 -26.09 1.91 19.14
CA SER A 86 -24.66 1.69 19.41
C SER A 86 -23.81 1.37 18.18
N LYS A 87 -24.47 0.99 17.07
CA LYS A 87 -23.87 0.61 15.79
C LYS A 87 -23.67 1.76 14.80
N GLN A 88 -24.24 2.94 15.06
CA GLN A 88 -24.17 4.09 14.14
C GLN A 88 -22.98 5.04 14.44
N PHE A 89 -22.12 4.69 15.38
CA PHE A 89 -20.99 5.54 15.80
C PHE A 89 -19.77 5.47 14.89
N ASP A 90 -19.69 4.45 14.02
CA ASP A 90 -18.60 4.30 13.07
C ASP A 90 -18.91 4.96 11.72
N GLY A 91 -19.89 5.86 11.69
CA GLY A 91 -20.34 6.56 10.48
C GLY A 91 -20.05 8.06 10.45
N TYR A 92 -20.00 8.59 9.23
CA TYR A 92 -19.80 10.00 8.93
C TYR A 92 -20.71 10.45 7.79
N VAL A 93 -20.90 11.77 7.72
CA VAL A 93 -21.71 12.47 6.73
C VAL A 93 -20.79 13.31 5.88
N ILE A 94 -20.85 13.12 4.56
CA ILE A 94 -20.22 13.99 3.58
C ILE A 94 -21.29 14.99 3.12
N VAL A 95 -21.00 16.28 3.22
CA VAL A 95 -21.83 17.33 2.62
C VAL A 95 -21.09 17.91 1.43
N GLU A 96 -21.75 17.94 0.26
CA GLU A 96 -21.18 18.40 -1.01
C GLU A 96 -21.97 19.59 -1.56
N ALA A 97 -21.23 20.61 -1.99
CA ALA A 97 -21.73 21.77 -2.71
C ALA A 97 -21.89 21.51 -4.22
N THR A 98 -22.64 22.38 -4.90
CA THR A 98 -22.74 22.40 -6.37
C THR A 98 -21.39 22.56 -7.09
N ASP A 99 -20.39 23.16 -6.45
CA ASP A 99 -19.03 23.33 -6.97
C ASP A 99 -18.07 22.17 -6.61
N HIS A 100 -18.61 21.08 -6.07
CA HIS A 100 -17.88 19.90 -5.58
C HIS A 100 -17.00 20.13 -4.34
N TYR A 101 -17.14 21.27 -3.65
CA TYR A 101 -16.54 21.42 -2.32
C TYR A 101 -17.21 20.46 -1.32
N ARG A 102 -16.39 19.67 -0.62
CA ARG A 102 -16.83 18.61 0.30
C ARG A 102 -16.29 18.79 1.70
N VAL A 103 -17.14 18.56 2.69
CA VAL A 103 -16.74 18.52 4.10
C VAL A 103 -17.31 17.28 4.77
N VAL A 104 -16.67 16.84 5.85
CA VAL A 104 -17.07 15.66 6.62
C VAL A 104 -17.45 16.04 8.04
N PHE A 105 -18.53 15.44 8.53
CA PHE A 105 -18.95 15.45 9.94
C PHE A 105 -19.11 14.01 10.41
N SER A 106 -18.57 13.66 11.59
CA SER A 106 -18.92 12.37 12.20
C SER A 106 -20.39 12.37 12.63
N LEU A 107 -21.07 11.21 12.62
CA LEU A 107 -22.44 11.12 13.12
C LEU A 107 -22.53 11.48 14.61
N SER A 108 -21.45 11.23 15.37
CA SER A 108 -21.33 11.64 16.77
C SER A 108 -21.30 13.16 16.98
N GLU A 109 -20.84 13.93 16.00
CA GLU A 109 -20.89 15.41 16.02
C GLU A 109 -22.29 15.96 15.72
N ILE A 110 -23.20 15.16 15.16
CA ILE A 110 -24.54 15.57 14.74
C ILE A 110 -25.62 15.09 15.72
N ASP A 111 -25.38 13.98 16.43
CA ASP A 111 -26.33 13.38 17.38
C ASP A 111 -26.82 14.37 18.45
N PRO A 112 -28.12 14.74 18.48
CA PRO A 112 -28.65 15.71 19.44
C PRO A 112 -28.45 15.33 20.92
N GLU A 113 -28.28 14.04 21.24
CA GLU A 113 -28.05 13.60 22.62
C GLU A 113 -26.58 13.78 23.08
N ARG A 114 -25.65 14.01 22.14
CA ARG A 114 -24.19 14.01 22.39
C ARG A 114 -23.48 15.25 21.88
N ALA A 115 -23.93 15.77 20.76
CA ALA A 115 -23.37 16.92 20.10
C ALA A 115 -23.45 18.12 21.04
N ARG A 116 -22.31 18.79 21.23
CA ARG A 116 -22.25 20.04 21.99
C ARG A 116 -22.67 21.25 21.17
N ARG A 117 -22.89 21.06 19.86
CA ARG A 117 -23.05 22.10 18.85
C ARG A 117 -24.08 21.65 17.83
N ILE A 118 -24.78 22.62 17.24
CA ILE A 118 -25.72 22.36 16.15
C ILE A 118 -25.00 22.57 14.81
N VAL A 119 -25.10 21.58 13.93
CA VAL A 119 -24.81 21.73 12.50
C VAL A 119 -26.14 22.01 11.79
N LEU A 120 -26.25 23.18 11.18
CA LEU A 120 -27.48 23.70 10.60
C LEU A 120 -27.39 23.71 9.07
N ILE A 121 -28.44 23.26 8.40
CA ILE A 121 -28.70 23.55 6.99
C ILE A 121 -29.50 24.85 6.97
N ALA A 122 -28.80 25.98 6.86
CA ALA A 122 -29.39 27.31 6.86
C ALA A 122 -29.96 27.64 5.48
N ASP A 123 -31.16 28.24 5.47
CA ASP A 123 -31.79 28.86 4.30
C ASP A 123 -32.00 30.37 4.51
N ARG A 124 -31.72 30.87 5.72
CA ARG A 124 -31.81 32.30 6.08
C ARG A 124 -30.64 32.76 6.94
N CYS A 125 -30.27 34.03 6.76
CA CYS A 125 -29.34 34.77 7.62
C CYS A 125 -29.98 36.12 7.98
N ASP A 126 -30.01 36.45 9.28
CA ASP A 126 -30.60 37.68 9.82
C ASP A 126 -32.03 37.94 9.31
N GLY A 127 -32.84 36.87 9.26
CA GLY A 127 -34.23 36.88 8.79
C GLY A 127 -34.43 36.89 7.27
N LYS A 128 -33.37 37.10 6.48
CA LYS A 128 -33.43 37.14 5.01
C LYS A 128 -33.05 35.79 4.38
N PRO A 129 -33.68 35.37 3.27
CA PRO A 129 -33.24 34.18 2.52
C PRO A 129 -31.78 34.28 2.08
N LEU A 130 -31.10 33.14 1.97
CA LEU A 130 -29.77 33.07 1.37
C LEU A 130 -29.88 33.17 -0.16
N GLU A 131 -29.17 34.12 -0.75
CA GLU A 131 -29.11 34.35 -2.20
C GLU A 131 -27.78 33.87 -2.79
N GLU A 132 -27.67 33.80 -4.12
CA GLU A 132 -26.40 33.50 -4.80
C GLU A 132 -25.31 34.52 -4.40
N PRO A 133 -24.05 34.08 -4.19
CA PRO A 133 -23.49 32.75 -4.46
C PRO A 133 -23.55 31.79 -3.25
N VAL A 134 -24.33 32.10 -2.20
CA VAL A 134 -24.31 31.36 -0.93
C VAL A 134 -25.46 30.35 -0.84
N GLY A 135 -26.66 30.76 -1.24
CA GLY A 135 -27.89 29.99 -1.14
C GLY A 135 -28.15 29.04 -2.32
N PRO A 136 -29.26 28.28 -2.28
CA PRO A 136 -30.36 28.44 -1.32
C PRO A 136 -30.12 27.79 0.05
N TYR A 137 -29.14 26.88 0.15
CA TYR A 137 -28.79 26.20 1.39
C TYR A 137 -27.29 26.33 1.71
N GLN A 138 -26.97 26.58 2.98
CA GLN A 138 -25.60 26.64 3.49
C GLN A 138 -25.46 25.81 4.78
N ILE A 139 -24.38 25.03 4.91
CA ILE A 139 -24.00 24.42 6.18
C ILE A 139 -23.40 25.47 7.11
N ILE A 140 -23.96 25.58 8.31
CA ILE A 140 -23.46 26.44 9.39
C ILE A 140 -23.15 25.57 10.60
N GLU A 141 -21.90 25.57 11.01
CA GLU A 141 -21.46 24.94 12.27
C GLU A 141 -21.45 25.99 13.39
N GLN A 142 -22.21 25.75 14.45
CA GLN A 142 -22.21 26.58 15.65
C GLN A 142 -20.81 26.63 16.30
N ASP A 143 -20.40 27.81 16.76
CA ASP A 143 -19.12 28.07 17.45
C ASP A 143 -17.86 27.66 16.66
N ALA A 144 -17.94 27.64 15.33
CA ALA A 144 -16.78 27.47 14.46
C ALA A 144 -15.88 28.70 14.54
N LYS A 145 -14.61 28.51 14.95
CA LYS A 145 -13.62 29.61 14.99
C LYS A 145 -13.27 30.15 13.60
N GLN A 146 -13.42 29.31 12.57
CA GLN A 146 -13.23 29.64 11.16
C GLN A 146 -14.27 28.89 10.32
N PRO A 147 -14.79 29.47 9.22
CA PRO A 147 -15.84 28.86 8.40
C PRO A 147 -15.34 27.76 7.46
N GLY A 148 -14.25 27.06 7.80
CA GLY A 148 -13.63 26.03 6.94
C GLY A 148 -14.46 24.78 6.71
N ARG A 149 -15.63 24.65 7.38
CA ARG A 149 -16.62 23.58 7.16
C ARG A 149 -17.98 24.10 6.68
N TRP A 150 -18.07 25.39 6.33
CA TRP A 150 -19.34 26.00 5.92
C TRP A 150 -19.54 25.88 4.41
N VAL A 151 -20.29 24.85 4.01
CA VAL A 151 -20.58 24.52 2.62
C VAL A 151 -21.68 25.43 2.09
N ARG A 152 -21.41 26.18 1.01
CA ARG A 152 -22.40 27.00 0.29
C ARG A 152 -23.05 26.18 -0.81
N GLN A 153 -24.25 26.55 -1.25
CA GLN A 153 -24.98 25.85 -2.30
C GLN A 153 -25.02 24.33 -2.08
N VAL A 154 -25.47 23.91 -0.89
CA VAL A 154 -25.51 22.50 -0.51
C VAL A 154 -26.39 21.72 -1.49
N ALA A 155 -25.80 20.72 -2.14
CA ALA A 155 -26.44 19.93 -3.19
C ALA A 155 -26.76 18.51 -2.74
N SER A 156 -25.82 17.86 -2.03
CA SER A 156 -26.01 16.49 -1.57
C SER A 156 -25.41 16.24 -0.20
N ILE A 157 -26.02 15.29 0.51
CA ILE A 157 -25.62 14.83 1.83
C ILE A 157 -25.54 13.31 1.75
N LYS A 158 -24.34 12.74 1.91
CA LYS A 158 -24.12 11.30 1.86
C LYS A 158 -23.78 10.78 3.25
N VAL A 159 -24.58 9.85 3.75
CA VAL A 159 -24.32 9.15 5.01
C VAL A 159 -23.59 7.86 4.70
N LEU A 160 -22.43 7.66 5.33
CA LEU A 160 -21.65 6.45 5.25
C LEU A 160 -21.49 5.91 6.67
N ILE A 161 -21.94 4.69 6.92
CA ILE A 161 -21.68 3.97 8.15
C ILE A 161 -20.56 2.99 7.82
N SER A 162 -19.51 2.91 8.65
CA SER A 162 -18.51 1.86 8.48
C SER A 162 -19.24 0.53 8.56
N PRO A 163 -19.13 -0.35 7.55
CA PRO A 163 -19.79 -1.64 7.61
C PRO A 163 -19.31 -2.37 8.88
N ASP A 164 -20.26 -2.93 9.64
CA ASP A 164 -19.94 -4.07 10.52
C ASP A 164 -19.12 -5.05 9.65
N ALA A 165 -18.11 -5.72 10.21
CA ALA A 165 -17.25 -6.67 9.49
C ALA A 165 -18.00 -7.91 8.90
N SER A 166 -19.32 -7.81 8.72
CA SER A 166 -20.24 -8.81 8.23
C SER A 166 -21.47 -8.15 7.56
N SER A 167 -21.34 -7.60 6.36
CA SER A 167 -22.30 -7.77 5.24
C SER A 167 -22.06 -6.80 4.08
N ASP A 168 -21.61 -7.37 2.97
CA ASP A 168 -21.83 -7.06 1.55
C ASP A 168 -21.86 -5.60 1.06
N ALA A 169 -20.81 -5.29 0.29
CA ALA A 169 -20.56 -4.04 -0.40
C ALA A 169 -21.18 -4.02 -1.81
N SER A 170 -21.77 -2.88 -2.19
CA SER A 170 -21.78 -2.42 -3.58
C SER A 170 -21.80 -0.88 -3.65
N SER A 171 -20.67 -0.25 -3.97
CA SER A 171 -20.57 0.90 -4.92
C SER A 171 -19.16 1.50 -4.94
N ASP A 172 -18.52 1.34 -6.08
CA ASP A 172 -17.51 2.15 -6.78
C ASP A 172 -16.86 3.34 -6.04
N VAL A 173 -15.88 3.02 -5.20
CA VAL A 173 -14.50 3.58 -5.22
C VAL A 173 -13.61 2.47 -4.66
N ALA A 174 -12.72 1.87 -5.47
CA ALA A 174 -11.90 0.76 -5.02
C ALA A 174 -10.88 1.19 -3.94
N PRO A 175 -10.92 0.65 -2.71
CA PRO A 175 -9.70 0.51 -1.91
C PRO A 175 -8.85 -0.60 -2.53
N PRO A 176 -7.51 -0.57 -2.48
CA PRO A 176 -6.71 -1.70 -2.92
C PRO A 176 -6.97 -2.88 -1.97
N VAL A 177 -7.77 -3.83 -2.45
CA VAL A 177 -8.25 -4.99 -1.72
C VAL A 177 -7.09 -5.97 -1.54
N LEU A 178 -6.81 -6.37 -0.30
CA LEU A 178 -6.33 -7.73 -0.01
C LEU A 178 -7.46 -8.67 -0.44
N ALA A 179 -7.52 -9.02 -1.73
CA ALA A 179 -8.72 -9.55 -2.39
C ALA A 179 -9.53 -10.53 -1.54
N ALA A 180 -10.84 -10.29 -1.54
CA ALA A 180 -11.85 -11.13 -0.93
C ALA A 180 -11.95 -12.46 -1.71
N ASP A 181 -11.74 -13.56 -1.01
CA ASP A 181 -11.93 -14.91 -1.54
C ASP A 181 -13.44 -15.23 -1.53
N ALA A 182 -14.18 -14.85 -2.58
CA ALA A 182 -15.54 -15.34 -2.79
C ALA A 182 -16.02 -15.09 -4.23
N SER A 183 -15.62 -15.95 -5.19
CA SER A 183 -16.36 -16.07 -6.44
C SER A 183 -16.34 -17.52 -6.91
N ASP A 184 -17.47 -18.01 -7.42
CA ASP A 184 -17.58 -19.30 -8.13
C ASP A 184 -16.83 -19.30 -9.50
N CYS A 185 -16.20 -18.18 -9.85
CA CYS A 185 -15.27 -18.08 -10.97
C CYS A 185 -13.84 -18.38 -10.51
N GLY A 186 -13.03 -18.97 -11.39
CA GLY A 186 -11.63 -19.25 -11.08
C GLY A 186 -10.85 -17.97 -10.78
N ALA A 187 -9.77 -18.10 -10.03
CA ALA A 187 -8.97 -16.97 -9.56
C ALA A 187 -7.49 -17.23 -9.75
N ILE A 188 -6.71 -16.15 -9.89
CA ILE A 188 -5.25 -16.20 -9.86
C ILE A 188 -4.78 -15.57 -8.56
N HIS A 189 -3.96 -16.30 -7.80
CA HIS A 189 -3.27 -15.76 -6.62
C HIS A 189 -1.77 -15.78 -6.86
N LEU A 190 -1.11 -14.66 -6.56
CA LEU A 190 0.34 -14.54 -6.54
C LEU A 190 0.78 -14.49 -5.07
N VAL A 191 1.46 -15.54 -4.60
CA VAL A 191 1.65 -15.83 -3.17
C VAL A 191 3.12 -15.82 -2.77
N GLY A 192 3.46 -14.99 -1.78
CA GLY A 192 4.76 -14.99 -1.14
C GLY A 192 4.86 -16.05 -0.05
N MET A 193 5.83 -16.96 -0.18
CA MET A 193 6.13 -18.03 0.76
C MET A 193 7.03 -17.61 1.91
N GLY A 194 7.51 -16.37 1.92
CA GLY A 194 8.49 -15.95 2.92
C GLY A 194 9.91 -16.48 2.63
N PRO A 195 10.87 -16.27 3.54
CA PRO A 195 12.28 -16.40 3.23
C PRO A 195 12.89 -17.78 3.52
N GLY A 196 12.09 -18.81 3.78
CA GLY A 196 12.54 -20.19 3.98
C GLY A 196 11.90 -20.89 5.18
N ASP A 197 11.91 -20.25 6.35
CA ASP A 197 11.24 -20.76 7.55
C ASP A 197 9.72 -20.87 7.33
N PRO A 198 9.12 -22.08 7.44
CA PRO A 198 7.68 -22.28 7.32
C PRO A 198 6.84 -21.43 8.27
N GLU A 199 7.36 -21.07 9.44
CA GLU A 199 6.63 -20.24 10.42
C GLU A 199 6.54 -18.76 9.99
N LEU A 200 7.34 -18.36 8.99
CA LEU A 200 7.30 -17.02 8.41
C LEU A 200 6.36 -16.92 7.19
N VAL A 201 5.72 -18.04 6.80
CA VAL A 201 4.61 -18.04 5.83
C VAL A 201 3.40 -17.36 6.46
N THR A 202 2.75 -16.46 5.73
CA THR A 202 1.55 -15.81 6.25
C THR A 202 0.38 -16.79 6.34
N MET A 203 -0.50 -16.59 7.32
CA MET A 203 -1.72 -17.40 7.46
C MET A 203 -2.61 -17.35 6.19
N LYS A 204 -2.61 -16.23 5.47
CA LYS A 204 -3.32 -16.07 4.19
C LYS A 204 -2.68 -16.94 3.10
N ALA A 205 -1.35 -16.94 2.97
CA ALA A 205 -0.63 -17.76 2.02
C ALA A 205 -0.87 -19.26 2.27
N ALA A 206 -0.68 -19.73 3.52
CA ALA A 206 -0.89 -21.12 3.89
C ALA A 206 -2.33 -21.62 3.58
N ARG A 207 -3.34 -20.80 3.88
CA ARG A 207 -4.74 -21.11 3.55
C ARG A 207 -4.97 -21.22 2.04
N ILE A 208 -4.49 -20.26 1.26
CA ILE A 208 -4.68 -20.22 -0.19
C ILE A 208 -3.98 -21.39 -0.89
N LEU A 209 -2.76 -21.75 -0.47
CA LEU A 209 -2.04 -22.91 -0.99
C LEU A 209 -2.78 -24.22 -0.75
N LYS A 210 -3.37 -24.37 0.44
CA LYS A 210 -4.18 -25.54 0.80
C LYS A 210 -5.44 -25.66 -0.06
N GLU A 211 -6.08 -24.54 -0.36
CA GLU A 211 -7.30 -24.45 -1.16
C GLU A 211 -7.06 -24.45 -2.67
N ALA A 212 -5.81 -24.25 -3.11
CA ALA A 212 -5.46 -24.15 -4.52
C ALA A 212 -5.88 -25.40 -5.29
N ASP A 213 -6.26 -25.26 -6.56
CA ASP A 213 -6.48 -26.36 -7.49
C ASP A 213 -5.24 -26.67 -8.33
N CYS A 214 -4.39 -25.66 -8.53
CA CYS A 214 -3.10 -25.78 -9.19
C CYS A 214 -2.13 -24.75 -8.59
N VAL A 215 -0.94 -25.18 -8.21
CA VAL A 215 0.13 -24.31 -7.71
C VAL A 215 1.32 -24.38 -8.66
N PHE A 216 1.62 -23.29 -9.34
CA PHE A 216 2.85 -23.11 -10.10
C PHE A 216 3.96 -22.59 -9.19
N CYS A 217 5.10 -23.28 -9.20
CA CYS A 217 6.33 -22.85 -8.55
C CYS A 217 7.54 -23.27 -9.40
N PHE A 218 8.74 -22.81 -9.05
CA PHE A 218 9.97 -23.32 -9.66
C PHE A 218 10.50 -24.55 -8.89
N ASP A 219 11.48 -25.23 -9.49
CA ASP A 219 12.07 -26.46 -8.97
C ASP A 219 12.62 -26.30 -7.54
N TYR A 220 13.32 -25.19 -7.28
CA TYR A 220 13.94 -24.90 -5.99
C TYR A 220 12.93 -24.75 -4.84
N LEU A 221 11.66 -24.46 -5.14
CA LEU A 221 10.63 -24.18 -4.13
C LEU A 221 9.63 -25.32 -3.95
N GLN A 222 9.72 -26.37 -4.75
CA GLN A 222 8.73 -27.44 -4.76
C GLN A 222 8.55 -28.07 -3.37
N ALA A 223 9.64 -28.31 -2.65
CA ALA A 223 9.62 -28.90 -1.31
C ALA A 223 8.95 -27.99 -0.27
N GLU A 224 9.13 -26.66 -0.39
CA GLU A 224 8.51 -25.69 0.52
C GLU A 224 7.02 -25.56 0.26
N VAL A 225 6.61 -25.49 -1.02
CA VAL A 225 5.19 -25.46 -1.41
C VAL A 225 4.47 -26.73 -0.96
N ALA A 226 5.12 -27.90 -1.05
CA ALA A 226 4.55 -29.18 -0.64
C ALA A 226 4.24 -29.28 0.87
N ARG A 227 4.75 -28.36 1.70
CA ARG A 227 4.37 -28.25 3.12
C ARG A 227 2.95 -27.71 3.32
N PHE A 228 2.42 -26.98 2.32
CA PHE A 228 1.15 -26.26 2.42
C PHE A 228 0.13 -26.67 1.35
N ALA A 229 0.58 -27.22 0.22
CA ALA A 229 -0.27 -27.69 -0.87
C ALA A 229 -0.08 -29.21 -1.12
N PRO A 230 -1.14 -29.95 -1.48
CA PRO A 230 -1.01 -31.36 -1.86
C PRO A 230 -0.09 -31.53 -3.09
N PRO A 231 0.86 -32.49 -3.08
CA PRO A 231 1.85 -32.65 -4.16
C PRO A 231 1.27 -32.79 -5.56
N GLU A 232 0.10 -33.43 -5.69
CA GLU A 232 -0.61 -33.63 -6.96
C GLU A 232 -1.15 -32.33 -7.58
N LYS A 233 -1.25 -31.26 -6.78
CA LYS A 233 -1.67 -29.94 -7.25
C LYS A 233 -0.48 -29.04 -7.63
N ILE A 234 0.75 -29.47 -7.35
CA ILE A 234 1.95 -28.68 -7.61
C ILE A 234 2.47 -28.97 -9.02
N THR A 235 2.62 -27.91 -9.81
CA THR A 235 3.22 -27.95 -11.14
C THR A 235 4.52 -27.17 -11.15
N VAL A 236 5.64 -27.87 -11.32
CA VAL A 236 6.95 -27.23 -11.49
C VAL A 236 7.04 -26.59 -12.86
N ALA A 237 7.19 -25.27 -12.88
CA ALA A 237 7.27 -24.48 -14.09
C ALA A 237 8.69 -24.40 -14.65
N SER A 238 8.78 -24.19 -15.97
CA SER A 238 10.06 -23.98 -16.65
C SER A 238 10.76 -22.71 -16.18
N ALA A 239 12.06 -22.79 -15.89
CA ALA A 239 12.90 -21.63 -15.57
C ALA A 239 12.95 -20.56 -16.68
N LEU A 240 12.46 -20.87 -17.90
CA LEU A 240 12.27 -19.91 -18.97
C LEU A 240 11.15 -18.88 -18.68
N LEU A 241 10.29 -19.15 -17.69
CA LEU A 241 9.17 -18.30 -17.27
C LEU A 241 9.55 -17.31 -16.16
N MET A 242 10.80 -17.23 -15.71
CA MET A 242 11.26 -16.31 -14.65
C MET A 242 11.28 -14.81 -15.05
N GLY A 243 10.51 -14.40 -16.06
CA GLY A 243 10.30 -12.98 -16.39
C GLY A 243 11.48 -12.20 -17.00
N ARG A 244 12.70 -12.76 -17.03
CA ARG A 244 13.95 -12.04 -17.39
C ARG A 244 13.90 -11.18 -18.66
N PHE A 245 13.16 -11.60 -19.68
CA PHE A 245 13.09 -10.93 -20.99
C PHE A 245 11.71 -10.33 -21.29
N ARG A 246 10.80 -10.30 -20.31
CA ARG A 246 9.47 -9.69 -20.45
C ARG A 246 9.63 -8.20 -20.78
N GLY A 247 8.80 -7.69 -21.69
CA GLY A 247 8.81 -6.29 -22.10
C GLY A 247 10.03 -5.82 -22.91
N GLN A 248 11.00 -6.69 -23.22
CA GLN A 248 12.19 -6.34 -24.00
C GLN A 248 12.03 -6.74 -25.47
N ALA A 249 12.44 -5.84 -26.37
CA ALA A 249 12.58 -6.18 -27.79
C ALA A 249 13.73 -7.17 -27.98
N ILE A 250 13.43 -8.36 -28.51
CA ILE A 250 14.42 -9.45 -28.64
C ILE A 250 15.60 -9.01 -29.51
N GLU A 251 15.33 -8.23 -30.55
CA GLU A 251 16.30 -7.73 -31.52
C GLU A 251 17.31 -6.75 -30.91
N GLU A 252 16.94 -6.07 -29.82
CA GLU A 252 17.79 -5.10 -29.11
C GLU A 252 18.67 -5.77 -28.04
N LEU A 253 18.42 -7.04 -27.73
CA LEU A 253 19.23 -7.80 -26.78
C LEU A 253 20.59 -8.15 -27.38
N PRO A 254 21.64 -8.26 -26.54
CA PRO A 254 22.92 -8.83 -26.95
C PRO A 254 22.73 -10.18 -27.69
N PRO A 255 23.43 -10.44 -28.80
CA PRO A 255 23.20 -11.64 -29.63
C PRO A 255 23.17 -12.96 -28.84
N GLN A 256 24.04 -13.08 -27.83
CA GLN A 256 24.14 -14.23 -26.92
C GLN A 256 22.88 -14.48 -26.04
N LEU A 257 21.99 -13.48 -25.89
CA LEU A 257 20.76 -13.58 -25.11
C LEU A 257 19.52 -13.79 -25.99
N GLN A 258 19.58 -13.46 -27.29
CA GLN A 258 18.42 -13.49 -28.19
C GLN A 258 17.79 -14.89 -28.30
N ASP A 259 18.60 -15.94 -28.44
CA ASP A 259 18.10 -17.32 -28.51
C ASP A 259 17.42 -17.77 -27.22
N ARG A 260 17.90 -17.28 -26.06
CA ARG A 260 17.24 -17.56 -24.78
C ARG A 260 15.92 -16.80 -24.67
N ALA A 261 15.88 -15.53 -25.08
CA ALA A 261 14.65 -14.73 -25.10
C ALA A 261 13.59 -15.34 -26.02
N ARG A 262 13.96 -15.82 -27.22
CA ARG A 262 13.05 -16.54 -28.13
C ARG A 262 12.47 -17.81 -27.50
N ARG A 263 13.29 -18.58 -26.78
CA ARG A 263 12.82 -19.76 -26.04
C ARG A 263 11.86 -19.38 -24.91
N SER A 264 12.16 -18.32 -24.16
CA SER A 264 11.27 -17.79 -23.13
C SER A 264 9.92 -17.33 -23.70
N ALA A 265 9.92 -16.59 -24.81
CA ALA A 265 8.70 -16.15 -25.48
C ALA A 265 7.86 -17.35 -25.98
N LYS A 266 8.51 -18.36 -26.57
CA LYS A 266 7.84 -19.59 -27.01
C LYS A 266 7.23 -20.37 -25.84
N GLU A 267 7.90 -20.40 -24.69
CA GLU A 267 7.38 -21.06 -23.50
C GLU A 267 6.18 -20.30 -22.91
N ALA A 268 6.28 -18.98 -22.80
CA ALA A 268 5.17 -18.13 -22.35
C ALA A 268 3.94 -18.28 -23.26
N ALA A 269 4.13 -18.31 -24.59
CA ALA A 269 3.04 -18.49 -25.56
C ALA A 269 2.26 -19.81 -25.39
N LYS A 270 2.89 -20.85 -24.82
CA LYS A 270 2.20 -22.10 -24.46
C LYS A 270 1.57 -22.04 -23.08
N PHE A 271 2.27 -21.41 -22.14
CA PHE A 271 1.89 -21.37 -20.73
C PHE A 271 0.68 -20.49 -20.45
N LEU A 272 0.61 -19.29 -21.07
CA LEU A 272 -0.47 -18.33 -20.80
C LEU A 272 -1.86 -18.88 -21.14
N PRO A 273 -2.11 -19.51 -22.32
CA PRO A 273 -3.42 -20.10 -22.62
C PRO A 273 -3.82 -21.22 -21.64
N GLN A 274 -2.85 -22.01 -21.17
CA GLN A 274 -3.10 -23.08 -20.19
C GLN A 274 -3.60 -22.49 -18.87
N VAL A 275 -2.96 -21.44 -18.36
CA VAL A 275 -3.40 -20.76 -17.13
C VAL A 275 -4.80 -20.18 -17.30
N ARG A 276 -5.07 -19.49 -18.43
CA ARG A 276 -6.40 -18.93 -18.72
C ARG A 276 -7.48 -20.01 -18.77
N GLN A 277 -7.17 -21.17 -19.35
CA GLN A 277 -8.10 -22.30 -19.40
C GLN A 277 -8.41 -22.84 -17.99
N LEU A 278 -7.40 -22.93 -17.10
CA LEU A 278 -7.62 -23.36 -15.71
C LEU A 278 -8.57 -22.39 -15.00
N VAL A 279 -8.31 -21.08 -15.09
CA VAL A 279 -9.15 -20.04 -14.48
C VAL A 279 -10.57 -20.07 -15.05
N ALA A 280 -10.72 -20.15 -16.38
CA ALA A 280 -12.02 -20.25 -17.04
C ALA A 280 -12.80 -21.52 -16.65
N SER A 281 -12.12 -22.57 -16.20
CA SER A 281 -12.73 -23.79 -15.66
C SER A 281 -13.11 -23.70 -14.16
N GLY A 282 -13.08 -22.52 -13.57
CA GLY A 282 -13.44 -22.30 -12.17
C GLY A 282 -12.32 -22.58 -11.16
N LYS A 283 -11.08 -22.82 -11.62
CA LYS A 283 -9.98 -23.25 -10.74
C LYS A 283 -9.29 -22.09 -10.06
N LYS A 284 -8.88 -22.32 -8.81
CA LYS A 284 -7.94 -21.47 -8.07
C LYS A 284 -6.50 -21.79 -8.47
N VAL A 285 -5.88 -20.91 -9.23
CA VAL A 285 -4.51 -21.03 -9.71
C VAL A 285 -3.58 -20.17 -8.86
N VAL A 286 -2.60 -20.78 -8.22
CA VAL A 286 -1.62 -20.08 -7.38
C VAL A 286 -0.27 -20.06 -8.07
N PHE A 287 0.37 -18.89 -8.09
CA PHE A 287 1.78 -18.72 -8.41
C PHE A 287 2.53 -18.47 -7.10
N ALA A 288 3.31 -19.45 -6.65
CA ALA A 288 4.04 -19.37 -5.39
C ALA A 288 5.52 -19.12 -5.65
N ASP A 289 6.09 -18.15 -4.93
CA ASP A 289 7.55 -17.96 -4.85
C ASP A 289 8.04 -17.65 -3.44
N ALA A 290 9.36 -17.77 -3.23
CA ALA A 290 10.03 -17.33 -2.03
C ALA A 290 9.98 -15.79 -1.87
N GLY A 291 10.01 -15.34 -0.63
CA GLY A 291 10.01 -13.94 -0.26
C GLY A 291 8.65 -13.29 -0.45
N ASP A 292 8.67 -12.10 -1.06
CA ASP A 292 7.48 -11.30 -1.37
C ASP A 292 7.27 -11.20 -2.88
N PRO A 293 6.05 -11.35 -3.41
CA PRO A 293 5.83 -11.36 -4.85
C PRO A 293 6.03 -10.01 -5.55
N THR A 294 6.13 -8.92 -4.79
CA THR A 294 6.33 -7.57 -5.30
C THR A 294 7.77 -7.08 -5.14
N VAL A 295 8.66 -7.90 -4.55
CA VAL A 295 10.09 -7.60 -4.37
C VAL A 295 10.93 -8.64 -5.09
N TYR A 296 11.40 -8.30 -6.30
CA TYR A 296 12.27 -9.12 -7.15
C TYR A 296 11.80 -10.56 -7.44
N CYS A 297 10.49 -10.80 -7.39
CA CYS A 297 9.89 -12.11 -7.65
C CYS A 297 9.90 -12.44 -9.17
N PRO A 298 10.28 -13.67 -9.56
CA PRO A 298 10.29 -14.11 -10.97
C PRO A 298 8.88 -14.26 -11.59
N TRP A 299 7.82 -14.29 -10.78
CA TRP A 299 6.42 -14.32 -11.21
C TRP A 299 5.76 -12.93 -11.30
N SER A 300 6.48 -11.83 -11.06
CA SER A 300 5.88 -10.48 -11.01
C SER A 300 5.05 -10.11 -12.25
N TRP A 301 5.46 -10.58 -13.43
CA TRP A 301 4.75 -10.39 -14.70
C TRP A 301 3.33 -10.99 -14.74
N VAL A 302 2.98 -11.89 -13.81
CA VAL A 302 1.62 -12.45 -13.71
C VAL A 302 0.58 -11.33 -13.50
N MET A 303 0.95 -10.27 -12.76
CA MET A 303 0.07 -9.12 -12.55
C MET A 303 -0.25 -8.37 -13.85
N GLU A 304 0.70 -8.31 -14.78
CA GLU A 304 0.55 -7.59 -16.05
C GLU A 304 -0.13 -8.47 -17.11
N ASP A 305 0.37 -9.69 -17.32
CA ASP A 305 -0.10 -10.61 -18.37
C ASP A 305 -1.53 -11.13 -18.14
N PHE A 306 -2.00 -11.08 -16.88
CA PHE A 306 -3.34 -11.50 -16.48
C PHE A 306 -4.10 -10.37 -15.79
N ALA A 307 -3.77 -9.10 -16.04
CA ALA A 307 -4.44 -7.95 -15.43
C ALA A 307 -5.97 -7.97 -15.62
N ASP A 308 -6.45 -8.52 -16.74
CA ASP A 308 -7.86 -8.71 -17.06
C ASP A 308 -8.58 -9.74 -16.18
N LEU A 309 -7.82 -10.57 -15.45
CA LEU A 309 -8.31 -11.55 -14.48
C LEU A 309 -8.08 -11.09 -13.03
N GLU A 310 -7.67 -9.84 -12.83
CA GLU A 310 -7.46 -9.19 -11.52
C GLU A 310 -6.71 -10.06 -10.49
N PRO A 311 -5.43 -10.41 -10.74
CA PRO A 311 -4.69 -11.34 -9.88
C PRO A 311 -4.57 -10.84 -8.45
N ILE A 312 -4.79 -11.75 -7.51
CA ILE A 312 -4.77 -11.48 -6.08
C ILE A 312 -3.35 -11.61 -5.56
N VAL A 313 -2.75 -10.51 -5.13
CA VAL A 313 -1.42 -10.54 -4.50
C VAL A 313 -1.57 -10.84 -3.01
N VAL A 314 -0.85 -11.87 -2.55
CA VAL A 314 -0.72 -12.23 -1.14
C VAL A 314 0.73 -11.91 -0.73
N PRO A 315 0.96 -10.86 0.07
CA PRO A 315 2.30 -10.47 0.45
C PRO A 315 2.98 -11.56 1.28
N GLY A 316 4.30 -11.61 1.18
CA GLY A 316 5.16 -12.52 1.93
C GLY A 316 6.25 -11.76 2.67
N LEU A 317 6.88 -12.42 3.64
CA LEU A 317 8.00 -11.82 4.36
C LEU A 317 9.27 -11.88 3.48
N SER A 318 9.84 -10.72 3.14
CA SER A 318 11.06 -10.70 2.31
C SER A 318 12.27 -11.24 3.08
N SER A 319 13.26 -11.77 2.35
CA SER A 319 14.58 -12.12 2.91
C SER A 319 15.26 -10.92 3.56
N PHE A 320 14.94 -9.69 3.13
CA PHE A 320 15.37 -8.46 3.81
C PHE A 320 14.93 -8.41 5.27
N ASN A 321 13.66 -8.75 5.57
CA ASN A 321 13.15 -8.72 6.94
C ASN A 321 13.80 -9.81 7.80
N ALA A 322 13.92 -11.03 7.27
CA ALA A 322 14.60 -12.13 7.96
C ALA A 322 16.08 -11.83 8.20
N ALA A 323 16.77 -11.25 7.22
CA ALA A 323 18.18 -10.89 7.36
C ALA A 323 18.38 -9.77 8.39
N ASN A 324 17.49 -8.78 8.47
CA ASN A 324 17.55 -7.78 9.55
C ASN A 324 17.38 -8.42 10.94
N ALA A 325 16.50 -9.42 11.06
CA ALA A 325 16.35 -10.18 12.30
C ALA A 325 17.63 -10.98 12.63
N ALA A 326 18.27 -11.56 11.63
CA ALA A 326 19.56 -12.26 11.77
C ALA A 326 20.70 -11.30 12.20
N LEU A 327 20.74 -10.10 11.62
CA LEU A 327 21.71 -9.04 11.97
C LEU A 327 21.49 -8.49 13.39
N ARG A 328 20.29 -8.68 13.97
CA ARG A 328 19.88 -8.20 15.30
C ARG A 328 20.08 -6.70 15.51
N GLN A 329 19.93 -5.91 14.46
CA GLN A 329 20.09 -4.47 14.52
C GLN A 329 19.12 -3.75 13.60
N SER A 330 18.72 -2.55 14.00
CA SER A 330 17.99 -1.67 13.11
C SER A 330 18.95 -1.10 12.07
N VAL A 331 18.71 -1.45 10.81
CA VAL A 331 19.48 -0.95 9.66
C VAL A 331 19.19 0.52 9.32
N THR A 332 18.26 1.16 10.06
CA THR A 332 17.94 2.60 9.97
C THR A 332 18.45 3.40 11.17
N LYS A 333 19.28 2.82 12.05
CA LYS A 333 19.75 3.50 13.26
C LYS A 333 20.65 4.71 12.96
N LYS A 334 21.46 4.64 11.90
CA LYS A 334 22.44 5.69 11.52
C LYS A 334 22.03 6.48 10.29
N GLY A 335 21.19 5.93 9.41
CA GLY A 335 20.69 6.58 8.20
C GLY A 335 19.16 6.63 8.17
N GLY A 336 18.59 7.66 7.53
CA GLY A 336 17.14 7.85 7.41
C GLY A 336 16.47 7.03 6.31
N SER A 337 17.24 6.30 5.50
CA SER A 337 16.79 5.63 4.28
C SER A 337 17.48 4.28 4.08
N ILE A 338 16.83 3.41 3.32
CA ILE A 338 17.36 2.13 2.85
C ILE A 338 17.22 2.07 1.33
N LEU A 339 18.27 1.66 0.64
CA LEU A 339 18.26 1.38 -0.80
C LEU A 339 18.29 -0.14 -0.99
N LEU A 340 17.18 -0.71 -1.47
CA LEU A 340 17.14 -2.09 -1.93
C LEU A 340 17.52 -2.10 -3.42
N SER A 341 18.53 -2.89 -3.79
CA SER A 341 19.04 -2.94 -5.16
C SER A 341 19.37 -4.37 -5.59
N ALA A 342 19.14 -4.67 -6.86
CA ALA A 342 19.52 -5.92 -7.52
C ALA A 342 20.41 -5.58 -8.72
N GLY A 343 21.68 -5.26 -8.50
CA GLY A 343 22.63 -5.03 -9.58
C GLY A 343 23.57 -3.85 -9.38
N ASP A 344 23.47 -2.87 -10.29
CA ASP A 344 24.54 -1.90 -10.56
C ASP A 344 24.41 -0.56 -9.84
N ASP A 345 23.21 -0.28 -9.32
CA ASP A 345 22.99 0.82 -8.41
C ASP A 345 23.51 0.43 -7.03
N LEU A 346 24.75 0.83 -6.77
CA LEU A 346 25.42 0.58 -5.50
C LEU A 346 25.18 1.73 -4.50
N GLY A 347 24.31 2.69 -4.82
CA GLY A 347 24.18 3.93 -4.06
C GLY A 347 25.33 4.90 -4.33
N THR A 348 25.30 6.05 -3.64
CA THR A 348 26.33 7.10 -3.74
C THR A 348 26.71 7.57 -2.34
N PRO A 349 28.02 7.65 -2.00
CA PRO A 349 28.45 8.23 -0.73
C PRO A 349 28.25 9.75 -0.70
N ASP A 350 28.25 10.34 0.49
CA ASP A 350 28.35 11.80 0.63
C ASP A 350 29.76 12.33 0.32
N GLU A 351 29.93 13.65 0.44
CA GLU A 351 31.21 14.34 0.24
C GLU A 351 32.34 13.88 1.18
N HIS A 352 31.99 13.20 2.28
CA HIS A 352 32.93 12.63 3.25
C HIS A 352 33.16 11.12 3.04
N GLY A 353 32.60 10.54 1.98
CA GLY A 353 32.72 9.12 1.68
C GLY A 353 31.79 8.23 2.52
N ARG A 354 30.86 8.79 3.29
CA ARG A 354 29.95 8.02 4.15
C ARG A 354 28.71 7.57 3.41
N MET A 355 28.21 6.41 3.80
CA MET A 355 26.91 5.92 3.31
C MET A 355 25.78 6.62 4.07
N THR A 356 25.13 7.57 3.41
CA THR A 356 23.94 8.27 3.95
C THR A 356 22.69 7.40 4.00
N THR A 357 22.70 6.30 3.24
CA THR A 357 21.62 5.32 3.09
C THR A 357 22.20 3.93 3.30
N MET A 358 21.48 3.05 4.00
CA MET A 358 21.87 1.64 4.06
C MET A 358 21.64 0.99 2.70
N LEU A 359 22.69 0.49 2.05
CA LEU A 359 22.55 -0.31 0.83
C LEU A 359 22.29 -1.76 1.20
N VAL A 360 21.25 -2.35 0.62
CA VAL A 360 20.97 -3.78 0.70
C VAL A 360 20.89 -4.36 -0.71
N LEU A 361 21.85 -5.22 -1.04
CA LEU A 361 21.95 -5.87 -2.33
C LEU A 361 21.29 -7.25 -2.30
N PHE A 362 20.23 -7.37 -3.11
CA PHE A 362 19.69 -8.65 -3.55
C PHE A 362 20.57 -9.17 -4.67
N THR A 363 21.28 -10.27 -4.41
CA THR A 363 22.44 -10.63 -5.24
C THR A 363 22.05 -11.35 -6.53
N HIS A 364 20.90 -12.03 -6.60
CA HIS A 364 20.43 -12.73 -7.82
C HIS A 364 21.53 -13.53 -8.55
N ARG A 365 22.34 -14.29 -7.81
CA ARG A 365 23.50 -15.08 -8.28
C ARG A 365 24.75 -14.28 -8.66
N VAL A 366 24.76 -12.97 -8.47
CA VAL A 366 25.96 -12.14 -8.62
C VAL A 366 26.90 -12.43 -7.45
N LYS A 367 28.08 -12.98 -7.77
CA LYS A 367 29.10 -13.33 -6.79
C LYS A 367 29.70 -12.08 -6.14
N LEU A 368 29.94 -12.14 -4.83
CA LEU A 368 30.60 -11.06 -4.07
C LEU A 368 31.90 -10.58 -4.73
N ASN A 369 32.74 -11.50 -5.22
CA ASN A 369 34.01 -11.16 -5.89
C ASN A 369 33.84 -10.24 -7.12
N GLY A 370 32.69 -10.27 -7.78
CA GLY A 370 32.40 -9.35 -8.89
C GLY A 370 31.86 -7.99 -8.43
N LEU A 371 31.20 -7.92 -7.27
CA LEU A 371 30.64 -6.70 -6.71
C LEU A 371 31.66 -5.92 -5.88
N LEU A 372 32.52 -6.62 -5.15
CA LEU A 372 33.43 -6.03 -4.18
C LEU A 372 34.36 -4.97 -4.79
N PRO A 373 35.03 -5.20 -5.95
CA PRO A 373 35.86 -4.16 -6.56
C PRO A 373 35.08 -2.89 -6.93
N ARG A 374 33.80 -3.05 -7.30
CA ARG A 374 32.92 -1.93 -7.66
C ARG A 374 32.49 -1.15 -6.43
N LEU A 375 32.24 -1.83 -5.31
CA LEU A 375 32.00 -1.20 -4.01
C LEU A 375 33.27 -0.46 -3.55
N GLN A 376 34.43 -1.12 -3.57
CA GLN A 376 35.71 -0.53 -3.17
C GLN A 376 36.14 0.66 -4.04
N SER A 377 35.74 0.71 -5.31
CA SER A 377 35.97 1.89 -6.17
C SER A 377 35.15 3.12 -5.79
N ARG A 378 34.09 2.94 -4.99
CA ARG A 378 33.13 3.98 -4.60
C ARG A 378 33.21 4.33 -3.12
N TYR A 379 33.64 3.40 -2.27
CA TYR A 379 33.55 3.50 -0.82
C TYR A 379 34.91 3.29 -0.15
N PRO A 380 35.19 3.99 0.96
CA PRO A 380 36.37 3.73 1.79
C PRO A 380 36.48 2.27 2.23
N ALA A 381 37.71 1.76 2.38
CA ALA A 381 37.97 0.37 2.79
C ALA A 381 37.46 0.03 4.19
N ASP A 382 37.33 1.01 5.08
CA ASP A 382 36.77 0.88 6.43
C ASP A 382 35.24 0.92 6.46
N THR A 383 34.57 1.09 5.31
CA THR A 383 33.10 1.06 5.22
C THR A 383 32.57 -0.29 5.71
N PRO A 384 31.64 -0.32 6.69
CA PRO A 384 31.09 -1.58 7.18
C PRO A 384 30.29 -2.33 6.12
N ILE A 385 30.45 -3.64 6.12
CA ILE A 385 29.71 -4.59 5.28
C ILE A 385 29.24 -5.77 6.13
N ALA A 386 28.04 -6.27 5.86
CA ALA A 386 27.58 -7.53 6.41
C ALA A 386 27.03 -8.43 5.30
N VAL A 387 27.33 -9.72 5.37
CA VAL A 387 26.77 -10.75 4.48
C VAL A 387 25.87 -11.64 5.31
N VAL A 388 24.60 -11.74 4.91
CA VAL A 388 23.63 -12.63 5.52
C VAL A 388 23.26 -13.71 4.53
N SER A 389 23.71 -14.93 4.81
CA SER A 389 23.44 -16.12 4.00
C SER A 389 22.27 -16.89 4.58
N GLU A 390 21.40 -17.39 3.70
CA GLU A 390 20.29 -18.29 4.04
C GLU A 390 19.47 -17.81 5.24
N ALA A 391 19.12 -16.51 5.24
CA ALA A 391 18.32 -15.89 6.30
C ALA A 391 17.04 -16.70 6.58
N SER A 392 16.76 -16.98 7.85
CA SER A 392 15.69 -17.85 8.37
C SER A 392 15.83 -19.36 8.13
N TYR A 393 16.79 -19.83 7.33
CA TYR A 393 17.06 -21.28 7.24
C TYR A 393 17.92 -21.76 8.41
N GLU A 394 17.96 -23.09 8.61
CA GLU A 394 18.81 -23.71 9.63
C GLU A 394 20.31 -23.39 9.42
N GLN A 395 20.72 -23.24 8.17
CA GLN A 395 22.11 -22.95 7.76
C GLN A 395 22.45 -21.46 7.79
N GLN A 396 21.56 -20.60 8.32
CA GLN A 396 21.76 -19.14 8.37
C GLN A 396 23.14 -18.76 8.91
N GLN A 397 23.83 -17.87 8.18
CA GLN A 397 25.11 -17.30 8.60
C GLN A 397 25.12 -15.79 8.46
N VAL A 398 25.79 -15.11 9.39
CA VAL A 398 25.98 -13.66 9.38
C VAL A 398 27.47 -13.38 9.55
N ILE A 399 28.05 -12.67 8.59
CA ILE A 399 29.44 -12.23 8.62
C ILE A 399 29.45 -10.71 8.63
N PHE A 400 30.11 -10.11 9.63
CA PHE A 400 30.36 -8.68 9.73
C PHE A 400 31.83 -8.41 9.40
N ALA A 401 32.09 -7.39 8.58
CA ALA A 401 33.44 -7.00 8.20
C ALA A 401 33.47 -5.52 7.76
N THR A 402 34.59 -5.11 7.18
CA THR A 402 34.66 -3.90 6.34
C THR A 402 34.90 -4.29 4.88
N LEU A 403 34.70 -3.36 3.95
CA LEU A 403 35.02 -3.60 2.54
C LEU A 403 36.48 -4.02 2.32
N GLY A 404 37.40 -3.61 3.21
CA GLY A 404 38.80 -3.99 3.18
C GLY A 404 39.08 -5.40 3.74
N THR A 405 38.26 -5.90 4.66
CA THR A 405 38.53 -7.16 5.38
C THR A 405 37.59 -8.32 5.01
N ILE A 406 36.49 -8.07 4.28
CA ILE A 406 35.46 -9.10 4.04
C ILE A 406 35.98 -10.39 3.39
N LEU A 407 36.99 -10.32 2.52
CA LEU A 407 37.57 -11.52 1.92
C LEU A 407 38.39 -12.34 2.92
N GLU A 408 39.05 -11.68 3.88
CA GLU A 408 39.77 -12.35 4.96
C GLU A 408 38.80 -13.01 5.94
N GLU A 409 37.73 -12.30 6.32
CA GLU A 409 36.68 -12.83 7.20
C GLU A 409 35.93 -14.02 6.59
N LEU A 410 35.74 -14.03 5.26
CA LEU A 410 35.18 -15.18 4.57
C LEU A 410 36.15 -16.38 4.53
N GLY A 411 37.46 -16.12 4.44
CA GLY A 411 38.46 -17.16 4.25
C GLY A 411 38.14 -18.05 3.04
N ASP A 412 38.11 -19.37 3.27
CA ASP A 412 37.76 -20.37 2.25
C ASP A 412 36.24 -20.65 2.17
N THR A 413 35.41 -19.90 2.90
CA THR A 413 33.96 -20.10 2.93
C THR A 413 33.35 -19.71 1.58
N GLU A 414 32.81 -20.68 0.86
CA GLU A 414 32.03 -20.41 -0.34
C GLU A 414 30.62 -19.96 0.06
N LEU A 415 30.23 -18.76 -0.37
CA LEU A 415 28.88 -18.26 -0.12
C LEU A 415 27.84 -19.11 -0.87
N PRO A 416 26.70 -19.44 -0.23
CA PRO A 416 25.63 -20.20 -0.88
C PRO A 416 24.97 -19.38 -2.00
N HIS A 417 23.95 -19.94 -2.67
CA HIS A 417 23.21 -19.21 -3.68
C HIS A 417 22.31 -18.09 -3.11
N LEU A 418 21.89 -18.22 -1.86
CA LEU A 418 20.97 -17.30 -1.19
C LEU A 418 21.73 -16.47 -0.16
N TYR A 419 22.09 -15.24 -0.51
CA TYR A 419 22.62 -14.27 0.46
C TYR A 419 22.29 -12.84 0.06
N LEU A 420 22.20 -11.99 1.09
CA LEU A 420 22.09 -10.53 0.98
C LEU A 420 23.39 -9.87 1.45
N ILE A 421 23.76 -8.77 0.81
CA ILE A 421 24.89 -7.93 1.23
C ILE A 421 24.33 -6.61 1.74
N TYR A 422 24.74 -6.22 2.94
CA TYR A 422 24.46 -4.93 3.54
C TYR A 422 25.74 -4.10 3.52
N VAL A 423 25.68 -2.86 3.06
CA VAL A 423 26.82 -1.93 3.08
C VAL A 423 26.33 -0.61 3.66
N GLY A 424 27.02 -0.13 4.69
CA GLY A 424 26.74 1.18 5.26
C GLY A 424 27.02 1.30 6.76
N ASP A 425 26.95 2.54 7.22
CA ASP A 425 27.34 2.90 8.58
C ASP A 425 26.43 2.26 9.63
N GLY A 426 27.03 1.88 10.76
CA GLY A 426 26.31 1.32 11.91
C GLY A 426 26.15 -0.18 11.91
N LEU A 427 26.62 -0.88 10.87
CA LEU A 427 26.76 -2.34 10.90
C LEU A 427 27.89 -2.74 11.84
N SER A 428 27.54 -3.49 12.87
CA SER A 428 28.51 -4.08 13.78
C SER A 428 27.98 -5.41 14.31
N PRO A 429 28.87 -6.34 14.74
CA PRO A 429 28.46 -7.49 15.51
C PRO A 429 27.58 -7.07 16.71
N PRO A 430 26.52 -7.82 17.04
CA PRO A 430 25.72 -7.52 18.21
C PRO A 430 26.59 -7.64 19.47
N GLN A 431 26.61 -6.60 20.31
CA GLN A 431 27.25 -6.69 21.63
C GLN A 431 26.53 -7.75 22.46
N THR A 432 27.27 -8.65 23.11
CA THR A 432 26.63 -9.59 24.04
C THR A 432 26.14 -8.83 25.28
N ILE A 433 25.18 -9.40 26.01
CA ILE A 433 24.73 -8.83 27.30
C ILE A 433 25.90 -8.70 28.28
N ALA A 434 26.92 -9.54 28.15
CA ALA A 434 28.15 -9.45 28.95
C ALA A 434 28.99 -8.23 28.54
N ASP A 435 29.18 -8.00 27.23
CA ASP A 435 29.95 -6.86 26.70
C ASP A 435 29.26 -5.54 27.03
N ALA A 436 27.95 -5.45 26.85
CA ALA A 436 27.17 -4.25 27.19
C ALA A 436 27.23 -3.91 28.69
N ARG A 437 27.35 -4.92 29.56
CA ARG A 437 27.53 -4.73 31.01
C ARG A 437 28.97 -4.36 31.38
N ALA A 438 29.96 -4.80 30.61
CA ALA A 438 31.36 -4.42 30.78
C ALA A 438 31.57 -2.95 30.38
N ASP A 439 31.09 -2.55 29.20
CA ASP A 439 31.15 -1.16 28.72
C ASP A 439 30.43 -0.18 29.66
N ALA A 440 29.25 -0.57 30.17
CA ALA A 440 28.53 0.23 31.15
C ALA A 440 29.26 0.38 32.50
N ARG A 441 30.06 -0.63 32.89
CA ARG A 441 30.91 -0.56 34.09
C ARG A 441 32.14 0.29 33.86
N GLU A 442 32.80 0.17 32.70
CA GLU A 442 33.96 1.00 32.36
C GLU A 442 33.60 2.47 32.20
N GLY A 443 32.47 2.79 31.56
CA GLY A 443 31.96 4.16 31.48
C GLY A 443 31.59 4.75 32.84
N ALA A 444 31.00 3.95 33.74
CA ALA A 444 30.72 4.39 35.11
C ALA A 444 31.99 4.63 35.95
N ILE A 445 33.07 3.88 35.68
CA ILE A 445 34.37 4.06 36.34
C ILE A 445 35.11 5.28 35.79
N SER A 446 35.04 5.55 34.47
CA SER A 446 35.64 6.75 33.89
C SER A 446 34.92 8.03 34.35
N ASP A 447 33.59 8.01 34.43
CA ASP A 447 32.80 9.15 34.91
C ASP A 447 33.01 9.41 36.41
N ALA A 448 33.31 8.37 37.19
CA ALA A 448 33.67 8.51 38.61
C ALA A 448 35.11 8.98 38.83
N ALA A 449 36.02 8.78 37.86
CA ALA A 449 37.41 9.25 37.93
C ALA A 449 37.60 10.70 37.45
N THR A 450 36.57 11.28 36.82
CA THR A 450 36.60 12.65 36.25
C THR A 450 35.75 13.65 37.05
N LYS A 451 35.20 13.24 38.19
CA LYS A 451 34.59 14.08 39.24
C LYS A 451 35.43 14.02 40.49
#